data_AF-A0A7L9VQH4-F1
#
_entry.id   AF-A0A7L9VQH4-F1
#
_cell.length_a   1.000
_cell.length_b   1.000
_cell.length_c   1.000
_cell.angle_alpha   90.00
_cell.angle_beta   90.00
_cell.angle_gamma   90.00
#
_symmetry.space_group_name_H-M   'P 1'
#
loop_
_entity.id
_entity.type
_entity.pdbx_description
1 polymer ?
#
loop_
_entity_poly.entity_id
_entity_poly.type
_entity_poly.pdbx_seq_one_letter_code
_entity_poly.pdbx_strand_id
1 'polypeptide(L)' 'MNTKIIKRREGESQNEFEMRVDVLLADVDFLSVSFQTDENGESKEAKVLYF' A
#
# COMPACT_ATOMS: atom_id res chain seq x y z
N MET A 1 -13.67 -11.02 4.64
CA MET A 1 -12.38 -10.89 3.95
C MET A 1 -12.51 -9.83 2.87
N ASN A 2 -12.17 -8.63 3.28
CA ASN A 2 -12.28 -7.42 2.48
C ASN A 2 -10.93 -7.09 1.85
N THR A 3 -10.94 -6.43 0.70
CA THR A 3 -9.73 -5.95 0.02
C THR A 3 -9.78 -4.43 -0.10
N LYS A 4 -8.70 -3.75 0.25
CA LYS A 4 -8.52 -2.32 0.00
C LYS A 4 -7.30 -2.11 -0.89
N ILE A 5 -7.47 -1.29 -1.93
CA ILE A 5 -6.36 -0.88 -2.80
C ILE A 5 -5.98 0.53 -2.41
N ILE A 6 -4.71 0.73 -2.05
CA ILE A 6 -4.14 2.02 -1.71
C ILE A 6 -3.19 2.38 -2.86
N LYS A 7 -3.44 3.51 -3.52
CA LYS A 7 -2.60 3.98 -4.62
C LYS A 7 -1.58 5.01 -4.14
N ARG A 8 -0.42 5.04 -4.80
CA ARG A 8 0.54 6.14 -4.72
C ARG A 8 -0.08 7.40 -5.31
N ARG A 9 0.05 8.51 -4.60
CA ARG A 9 -0.47 9.83 -5.04
C ARG A 9 0.49 10.45 -6.05
N GLU A 10 -0.03 11.36 -6.87
CA GLU A 10 0.81 12.12 -7.79
C GLU A 10 1.81 12.99 -6.99
N GLY A 11 3.10 12.90 -7.34
CA GLY A 11 4.18 13.59 -6.64
C GLY A 11 4.61 12.96 -5.30
N GLU A 12 3.98 11.88 -4.85
CA GLU A 12 4.39 11.12 -3.66
C GLU A 12 5.57 10.20 -4.02
N SER A 13 6.66 10.28 -3.25
CA SER A 13 7.78 9.36 -3.43
C SER A 13 7.42 7.94 -3.00
N GLN A 14 8.17 6.93 -3.46
CA GLN A 14 7.97 5.54 -3.04
C GLN A 14 8.05 5.39 -1.52
N ASN A 15 9.05 5.98 -0.87
CA ASN A 15 9.23 5.87 0.58
C ASN A 15 8.08 6.49 1.36
N GLU A 16 7.58 7.66 0.94
CA GLU A 16 6.41 8.29 1.57
C GLU A 16 5.15 7.43 1.40
N PHE A 17 4.98 6.84 0.21
CA PHE A 17 3.88 5.93 -0.06
C PHE A 17 3.92 4.69 0.85
N GLU A 18 5.07 4.02 0.93
CA GLU A 18 5.24 2.81 1.74
C GLU A 18 5.07 3.10 3.24
N MET A 19 5.68 4.18 3.74
CA MET A 19 5.49 4.61 5.13
C MET A 19 4.01 4.92 5.44
N ARG A 20 3.28 5.55 4.52
CA ARG A 20 1.85 5.82 4.68
C ARG A 20 1.03 4.53 4.71
N VAL A 21 1.39 3.54 3.90
CA VAL A 21 0.75 2.22 3.93
C VAL A 21 0.99 1.57 5.29
N ASP A 22 2.23 1.56 5.79
CA ASP A 22 2.55 0.99 7.10
C ASP A 22 1.79 1.65 8.26
N VAL A 23 1.67 2.99 8.26
CA VAL A 23 0.88 3.72 9.27
C VAL A 23 -0.60 3.35 9.18
N LEU A 24 -1.17 3.25 7.98
CA LEU A 24 -2.58 2.87 7.81
C LEU A 24 -2.88 1.44 8.26
N LEU A 25 -1.86 0.59 8.27
CA LEU A 25 -1.95 -0.80 8.67
C LEU A 25 -1.72 -1.00 10.17
N ALA A 26 -1.03 -0.07 10.84
CA ALA A 26 -0.78 -0.15 12.28
C ALA A 26 -2.07 -0.22 13.12
N ASP A 27 -3.16 0.39 12.63
CA ASP A 27 -4.45 0.46 13.32
C ASP A 27 -5.50 -0.55 12.80
N VAL A 28 -5.15 -1.40 11.84
CA VAL A 28 -6.11 -2.32 11.19
C VAL A 28 -5.63 -3.76 11.35
N ASP A 29 -6.51 -4.66 11.81
CA ASP A 29 -6.26 -6.10 11.78
C ASP A 29 -6.27 -6.61 10.33
N PHE A 30 -5.11 -6.54 9.68
CA PHE A 30 -4.91 -7.00 8.30
C PHE A 30 -4.31 -8.41 8.25
N LEU A 31 -4.67 -9.15 7.21
CA LEU A 31 -4.19 -10.50 6.92
C LEU A 31 -2.91 -10.48 6.09
N SER A 32 -2.86 -9.61 5.07
CA SER A 32 -1.68 -9.49 4.20
C SER A 32 -1.66 -8.19 3.40
N VAL A 33 -0.46 -7.82 2.96
CA VAL A 33 -0.18 -6.65 2.11
C VAL A 33 0.70 -7.10 0.96
N SER A 34 0.37 -6.67 -0.26
CA SER A 34 1.21 -6.88 -1.44
C SER A 34 1.34 -5.60 -2.25
N PHE A 35 2.56 -5.24 -2.61
CA PHE A 35 2.84 -4.08 -3.46
C PHE A 35 2.88 -4.49 -4.93
N GLN A 36 2.28 -3.66 -5.78
CA GLN A 36 2.44 -3.70 -7.23
C GLN A 36 3.37 -2.57 -7.65
N THR A 37 4.37 -2.92 -8.44
CA THR A 37 5.36 -1.98 -8.97
C THR A 37 4.97 -1.45 -10.33
N ASP A 38 5.44 -0.26 -10.67
CA ASP A 38 5.35 0.29 -12.02
C ASP A 38 6.51 -0.19 -12.93
N GLU A 39 6.59 0.38 -14.13
CA GLU A 39 7.59 0.05 -15.16
C GLU A 39 9.03 0.35 -14.71
N ASN A 40 9.22 1.19 -13.68
CA ASN A 40 10.52 1.53 -13.12
C ASN A 40 10.88 0.68 -11.88
N GLY A 41 10.00 -0.24 -11.47
CA GLY A 41 10.16 -1.04 -10.27
C GLY A 41 9.74 -0.34 -8.98
N GLU A 42 9.12 0.84 -9.06
CA GLU A 42 8.68 1.58 -7.87
C GLU A 42 7.26 1.17 -7.45
N SER A 43 7.02 1.09 -6.13
CA SER A 43 5.72 0.75 -5.57
C SER A 43 4.66 1.78 -5.99
N LYS A 44 3.65 1.35 -6.74
CA LYS A 44 2.56 2.18 -7.26
C LYS A 44 1.23 1.92 -6.55
N GLU A 45 0.95 0.66 -6.20
CA GLU A 45 -0.28 0.27 -5.51
C GLU A 45 0.02 -0.75 -4.41
N ALA A 46 -0.71 -0.68 -3.30
CA ALA A 46 -0.68 -1.66 -2.23
C ALA A 46 -2.07 -2.29 -2.10
N LYS A 47 -2.14 -3.61 -2.21
CA LYS A 47 -3.35 -4.39 -2.00
C LYS A 47 -3.32 -4.96 -0.59
N VAL A 48 -4.30 -4.58 0.21
CA VAL A 48 -4.43 -4.97 1.62
C VAL A 48 -5.63 -5.90 1.77
N LEU A 49 -5.42 -7.05 2.38
CA LEU A 49 -6.46 -7.97 2.81
C LEU A 49 -6.71 -7.80 4.31
N TYR A 50 -7.96 -7.69 4.72
CA TYR A 50 -8.37 -7.53 6.12
C TYR A 50 -9.69 -8.29 6.38
N PHE A 51 -10.04 -8.50 7.65
CA PHE A 51 -11.24 -9.27 8.01
C PHE A 51 -12.54 -8.56 7.57
#